data_AF-A0A917R6S3-F1
#
_entry.id   AF-A0A917R6S3-F1
#
_cell.length_a   1.000
_cell.length_b   1.000
_cell.length_c   1.000
_cell.angle_alpha   90.00
_cell.angle_beta   90.00
_cell.angle_gamma   90.00
#
_symmetry.space_group_name_H-M   'P 1'
#
loop_
_entity.id
_entity.type
_entity.pdbx_description
1 polymer ?
#
loop_
_entity_poly.entity_id
_entity_poly.type
_entity_poly.pdbx_seq_one_letter_code
_entity_poly.pdbx_strand_id
1 'polypeptide(L)' 'MSNSLNTPQRRAVRVLADLGAETWHWSDFTEILDEWNLPATQAACRAYAGLAPAG' A
#
# COMPACT_ATOMS: atom_id res chain seq x y z
N MET A 1 -8.49 -15.76 -1.38
CA MET A 1 -8.01 -15.43 -2.74
C MET A 1 -6.52 -15.12 -2.65
N SER A 2 -5.68 -15.86 -3.36
CA SER A 2 -4.23 -15.59 -3.41
C SER A 2 -4.00 -14.44 -4.39
N ASN A 3 -3.90 -13.21 -3.87
CA ASN A 3 -3.86 -11.99 -4.68
C ASN A 3 -2.43 -11.72 -5.19
N SER A 4 -2.06 -12.34 -6.31
CA SER A 4 -0.76 -12.15 -6.94
C SER A 4 -0.70 -10.81 -7.69
N LEU A 5 -0.17 -9.77 -7.04
CA LEU A 5 0.03 -8.45 -7.66
C LEU A 5 0.96 -8.53 -8.87
N ASN A 6 0.66 -7.78 -9.94
CA ASN A 6 1.52 -7.63 -11.11
C ASN A 6 2.74 -6.72 -10.83
N THR A 7 3.71 -6.65 -11.75
CA THR A 7 4.96 -5.88 -11.54
C THR A 7 4.73 -4.39 -11.24
N PRO A 8 3.89 -3.66 -11.99
CA PRO A 8 3.52 -2.28 -11.63
C PRO A 8 2.90 -2.15 -10.24
N GLN A 9 1.95 -3.02 -9.89
CA GLN A 9 1.28 -3.01 -8.59
C GLN A 9 2.25 -3.26 -7.44
N ARG A 10 3.20 -4.20 -7.58
CA ARG A 10 4.24 -4.42 -6.58
C ARG A 10 5.15 -3.21 -6.39
N ARG A 11 5.48 -2.50 -7.46
CA ARG A 11 6.26 -1.26 -7.38
C ARG A 11 5.48 -0.17 -6.66
N ALA A 12 4.19 -0.01 -6.99
CA ALA A 12 3.31 0.91 -6.28
C ALA A 12 3.29 0.60 -4.78
N VAL A 13 2.98 -0.64 -4.39
CA VAL A 13 2.95 -1.02 -2.96
C VAL A 13 4.27 -0.75 -2.24
N ARG A 14 5.42 -0.95 -2.87
CA ARG A 14 6.72 -0.62 -2.28
C ARG A 14 6.92 0.88 -2.06
N VAL A 15 6.58 1.70 -3.05
CA VAL A 15 6.68 3.17 -2.92
C VAL A 15 5.74 3.64 -1.82
N LEU A 16 4.49 3.14 -1.81
CA LEU A 16 3.48 3.49 -0.82
C LEU A 16 3.90 3.15 0.61
N ALA A 17 4.55 2.00 0.81
CA ALA A 17 5.02 1.54 2.12
C ALA A 17 6.10 2.44 2.75
N ASP A 18 6.79 3.24 1.93
CA ASP A 18 7.87 4.14 2.32
C ASP A 18 7.39 5.59 2.54
N LEU A 19 6.17 5.92 2.10
CA LEU A 19 5.57 7.23 2.34
C LEU A 19 5.20 7.42 3.82
N GLY A 20 5.32 8.66 4.29
CA GLY A 20 4.97 9.05 5.66
C GLY A 20 3.47 9.00 5.95
N ALA A 21 3.10 8.97 7.23
CA ALA A 21 1.72 8.86 7.69
C ALA A 21 0.81 9.97 7.15
N GLU A 22 1.34 11.19 6.94
CA GLU A 22 0.59 12.31 6.40
C GLU A 22 0.00 12.05 5.01
N THR A 23 0.68 11.26 4.19
CA THR A 23 0.20 10.90 2.84
C THR A 23 -0.97 9.90 2.88
N TRP A 24 -1.13 9.17 3.98
CA TRP A 24 -2.21 8.19 4.15
C TRP A 24 -3.50 8.79 4.70
N HIS A 25 -3.51 10.07 5.08
CA HIS A 25 -4.73 10.77 5.51
C HIS A 25 -5.63 11.22 4.35
N TRP A 26 -5.19 11.05 3.11
CA TRP A 26 -5.93 11.51 1.93
C TRP A 26 -6.87 10.39 1.46
N SER A 27 -8.16 10.53 1.76
CA SER A 27 -9.20 9.54 1.44
C SER A 27 -9.25 9.18 -0.05
N ASP A 28 -9.09 10.16 -0.95
CA ASP A 28 -9.08 9.94 -2.40
C ASP A 28 -7.96 8.98 -2.84
N PHE A 29 -6.83 9.01 -2.12
CA PHE A 29 -5.69 8.15 -2.41
C PHE A 29 -5.94 6.70 -2.00
N THR A 30 -6.54 6.50 -0.83
CA THR A 30 -6.89 5.16 -0.34
C THR A 30 -7.99 4.49 -1.19
N GLU A 31 -8.89 5.27 -1.77
CA GLU A 31 -9.97 4.80 -2.65
C GLU A 31 -9.41 4.24 -3.97
N ILE A 32 -8.41 4.92 -4.56
CA ILE A 32 -7.72 4.44 -5.77
C ILE A 32 -7.01 3.10 -5.52
N LEU A 33 -6.43 2.91 -4.33
CA LEU A 33 -5.77 1.65 -3.97
C LEU A 33 -6.76 0.50 -3.81
N ASP A 34 -7.92 0.77 -3.21
CA ASP A 34 -9.00 -0.20 -3.06
C ASP A 34 -9.55 -0.65 -4.43
N GLU A 35 -9.79 0.30 -5.34
CA GLU A 35 -10.25 0.02 -6.70
C GLU A 35 -9.24 -0.85 -7.49
N TRP A 36 -7.95 -0.70 -7.21
CA TRP A 36 -6.89 -1.52 -7.80
C TRP A 36 -6.66 -2.85 -7.07
N ASN A 37 -7.48 -3.18 -6.07
CA ASN A 37 -7.34 -4.34 -5.19
C ASN A 37 -5.95 -4.40 -4.51
N LEU A 38 -5.41 -3.23 -4.15
CA LEU A 38 -4.15 -3.09 -3.44
C LEU A 38 -4.40 -2.90 -1.94
N PRO A 39 -3.40 -3.19 -1.09
CA PRO A 39 -3.48 -2.80 0.32
C PRO A 39 -3.67 -1.28 0.45
N ALA A 40 -4.78 -0.85 1.05
CA ALA A 40 -5.18 0.56 1.17
C ALA A 40 -4.77 1.22 2.50
N THR A 41 -3.86 0.59 3.25
CA THR A 41 -3.28 1.18 4.48
C THR A 41 -1.76 1.04 4.48
N GLN A 42 -1.07 1.99 5.11
CA GLN A 42 0.39 1.94 5.27
C GLN A 42 0.84 0.63 5.91
N ALA A 43 0.17 0.20 6.97
CA ALA A 43 0.49 -1.04 7.68
C ALA A 43 0.38 -2.27 6.76
N ALA A 44 -0.69 -2.35 5.95
CA ALA A 44 -0.88 -3.46 5.03
C ALA A 44 0.14 -3.44 3.86
N CYS A 45 0.50 -2.26 3.35
CA CYS A 45 1.59 -2.11 2.38
C CYS A 45 2.95 -2.54 2.95
N ARG A 46 3.26 -2.16 4.19
CA ARG A 46 4.51 -2.54 4.87
C ARG A 46 4.57 -4.03 5.14
N ALA A 47 3.48 -4.64 5.60
CA ALA A 47 3.38 -6.09 5.76
C ALA A 47 3.61 -6.84 4.43
N TYR A 48 2.99 -6.37 3.34
CA TYR A 48 3.24 -6.93 2.01
C TYR A 48 4.71 -6.78 1.57
N ALA A 49 5.32 -5.63 1.87
CA ALA A 49 6.70 -5.34 1.51
C ALA A 49 7.74 -6.03 2.42
N GLY A 50 7.32 -6.71 3.50
CA GLY A 50 8.21 -7.32 4.49
C GLY A 50 8.92 -6.30 5.39
N LEU A 51 8.33 -5.13 5.59
CA LEU A 51 8.87 -4.05 6.42
C LEU A 51 8.24 -4.08 7.83
N ALA A 52 9.01 -3.64 8.84
CA ALA A 52 8.51 -3.47 10.21
C ALA A 52 7.35 -2.45 10.27
N PRO A 53 6.46 -2.47 11.27
CA PRO A 53 5.43 -1.43 11.42
C PRO A 53 6.03 -0.02 11.44
N ALA A 54 5.30 0.99 10.94
CA ALA A 54 5.69 2.37 11.18
C ALA A 54 5.55 2.65 12.69
N GLY A 55 6.58 3.26 13.28
CA GLY A 55 6.61 3.64 14.71
C GLY A 55 5.94 4.98 14.97
#